data_AF-A0AAE4HPT3-F1
#
_entry.id   AF-A0AAE4HPT3-F1
#
_cell.length_a   1.000
_cell.length_b   1.000
_cell.length_c   1.000
_cell.angle_alpha   90.00
_cell.angle_beta   90.00
_cell.angle_gamma   90.00
#
_symmetry.space_group_name_H-M   'P 1'
#
loop_
_entity.id
_entity.type
_entity.pdbx_description
1 polymer ?
#
loop_
_entity_poly.entity_id
_entity_poly.type
_entity_poly.pdbx_seq_one_letter_code
_entity_poly.pdbx_strand_id
1 'polypeptide(L)'
;MTDKKRNSKLLPSLLFYFILLLIIAGILGIVVLTNINIAENWFGLDEYTVVETRDQVIGYLPLLWYFVIALMIVLALFFGIRKRKRALFYWIGTLVILPSILLAFGALTTLLPFDRNFFREEASASAIMAELTDKKALNDQEVQLISYSYHIRNIPLKSGVYAVARIINPTTKLQDEYWYYSTNLLQKWQKDSDTIELPIQETIAYNEIDWGVIPKVIKETEKRVAKLDHYYPGVSIVILNGSQGKWTWTVGVDDIRGHTALNLVYDLSGNYLSQWD
;
A
#
# COMPACT_ATOMS: atom_id res chain seq x y z
N MET A 1 -8.16 54.32 29.13
CA MET A 1 -8.19 52.86 29.40
C MET A 1 -8.70 52.06 28.18
N THR A 2 -8.41 52.51 26.96
CA THR A 2 -9.08 52.10 25.71
C THR A 2 -8.13 51.43 24.70
N ASP A 3 -6.84 51.78 24.68
CA ASP A 3 -5.89 51.19 23.72
C ASP A 3 -5.45 49.76 24.05
N LYS A 4 -5.34 49.41 25.34
CA LYS A 4 -4.94 48.06 25.76
C LYS A 4 -5.97 46.98 25.37
N LYS A 5 -7.26 47.35 25.30
CA LYS A 5 -8.38 46.48 24.88
C LYS A 5 -8.51 46.35 23.36
N ARG A 6 -8.02 47.34 22.59
CA ARG A 6 -8.03 47.35 21.12
C ARG A 6 -6.91 46.47 20.57
N ASN A 7 -5.71 46.58 21.14
CA ASN A 7 -4.56 45.73 20.76
C ASN A 7 -4.74 44.26 21.15
N SER A 8 -5.47 43.95 22.22
CA SER A 8 -5.73 42.56 22.64
C SER A 8 -6.68 41.78 21.71
N LYS A 9 -7.44 42.46 20.84
CA LYS A 9 -8.30 41.84 19.82
C LYS A 9 -7.64 41.75 18.43
N LEU A 10 -6.64 42.60 18.16
CA LEU A 10 -5.87 42.58 16.91
C LEU A 10 -4.97 41.35 16.81
N LEU A 11 -4.27 41.00 17.90
CA LEU A 11 -3.36 39.85 17.91
C LEU A 11 -4.06 38.51 17.62
N PRO A 12 -5.21 38.16 18.24
CA PRO A 12 -5.96 36.95 17.89
C PRO A 12 -6.51 36.97 16.46
N SER A 13 -6.90 38.14 15.96
CA SER A 13 -7.42 38.28 14.58
C SER A 13 -6.32 38.08 13.54
N LEU A 14 -5.13 38.67 13.75
CA LEU A 14 -3.95 38.45 12.92
C LEU A 14 -3.52 36.99 12.93
N LEU A 15 -3.51 36.37 14.11
CA LEU A 15 -3.16 34.97 14.26
C LEU A 15 -4.17 34.05 13.56
N PHE A 16 -5.46 34.41 13.60
CA PHE A 16 -6.50 33.71 12.83
C PHE A 16 -6.28 33.82 11.33
N TYR A 17 -6.04 35.02 10.79
CA TYR A 17 -5.77 35.19 9.36
C TYR A 17 -4.49 34.47 8.92
N PHE A 18 -3.45 34.47 9.76
CA PHE A 18 -2.22 33.73 9.50
C PHE A 18 -2.47 32.21 9.44
N ILE A 19 -3.22 31.65 10.39
CA ILE A 19 -3.62 30.23 10.37
C ILE A 19 -4.44 29.92 9.11
N LEU A 20 -5.39 30.80 8.74
CA LEU A 20 -6.18 30.61 7.53
C LEU A 20 -5.30 30.60 6.27
N LEU A 21 -4.34 31.51 6.18
CA LEU A 21 -3.37 31.54 5.08
C LEU A 21 -2.50 30.29 5.04
N LEU A 22 -2.07 29.77 6.20
CA LEU A 22 -1.34 28.49 6.27
C LEU A 22 -2.19 27.31 5.77
N ILE A 23 -3.48 27.27 6.12
CA ILE A 23 -4.40 26.23 5.63
C ILE A 23 -4.55 26.33 4.11
N ILE A 24 -4.78 27.54 3.59
CA ILE A 24 -4.89 27.77 2.14
C ILE A 24 -3.60 27.38 1.42
N ALA A 25 -2.44 27.79 1.95
CA ALA A 25 -1.14 27.43 1.40
C ALA A 25 -0.91 25.91 1.42
N GLY A 26 -1.33 25.22 2.49
CA GLY A 26 -1.27 23.76 2.58
C GLY A 26 -2.14 23.07 1.53
N ILE A 27 -3.39 23.54 1.33
CA ILE A 27 -4.29 23.01 0.30
C ILE A 27 -3.70 23.22 -1.09
N LEU A 28 -3.22 24.43 -1.39
CA LEU A 28 -2.58 24.74 -2.67
C LEU A 28 -1.33 23.88 -2.90
N GLY A 29 -0.51 23.68 -1.86
CA GLY A 29 0.66 22.80 -1.91
C GLY A 29 0.29 21.36 -2.28
N ILE A 30 -0.78 20.81 -1.68
CA ILE A 30 -1.29 19.47 -2.03
C ILE A 30 -1.77 19.42 -3.48
N VAL A 31 -2.46 20.45 -3.96
CA VAL A 31 -2.91 20.53 -5.37
C VAL A 31 -1.72 20.50 -6.32
N VAL A 32 -0.67 21.26 -6.04
CA VAL A 32 0.57 21.27 -6.84
C VAL A 32 1.25 19.90 -6.79
N LEU A 33 1.41 19.30 -5.61
CA LEU A 33 2.04 17.98 -5.46
C LEU A 33 1.26 16.84 -6.14
N THR A 34 -0.05 17.00 -6.31
CA THR A 34 -0.92 15.98 -6.93
C THR A 34 -0.98 16.10 -8.44
N ASN A 35 -0.63 17.26 -9.01
CA ASN A 35 -0.72 17.53 -10.44
C ASN A 35 0.65 17.88 -11.01
N ILE A 36 1.32 16.86 -11.58
CA ILE A 36 2.64 16.98 -12.21
C ILE A 36 2.67 18.10 -13.25
N ASN A 37 1.62 18.22 -14.08
CA ASN A 37 1.54 19.29 -15.08
C ASN A 37 1.51 20.69 -14.45
N ILE A 38 0.88 20.87 -13.29
CA ILE A 38 0.89 22.18 -12.60
C ILE A 38 2.25 22.44 -11.97
N ALA A 39 2.84 21.43 -11.32
CA ALA A 39 4.15 21.56 -10.68
C ALA A 39 5.26 21.92 -11.69
N GLU A 40 5.29 21.24 -12.83
CA GLU A 40 6.25 21.52 -13.89
C GLU A 40 5.97 22.87 -14.57
N ASN A 41 4.75 23.09 -15.08
CA ASN A 41 4.47 24.28 -15.91
C ASN A 41 4.46 25.59 -15.12
N TRP A 42 4.06 25.59 -13.85
CA TRP A 42 3.90 26.83 -13.07
C TRP A 42 5.06 27.09 -12.12
N PHE A 43 5.76 26.04 -11.68
CA PHE A 43 6.82 26.14 -10.67
C PHE A 43 8.17 25.61 -11.15
N GLY A 44 8.25 25.01 -12.34
CA GLY A 44 9.51 24.48 -12.91
C GLY A 44 10.09 23.34 -12.10
N LEU A 45 9.25 22.60 -11.37
CA LEU A 45 9.68 21.50 -10.51
C LEU A 45 9.87 20.22 -11.35
N ASP A 46 10.94 19.49 -11.06
CA ASP A 46 11.21 18.17 -11.65
C ASP A 46 10.13 17.15 -11.23
N GLU A 47 9.62 16.38 -12.21
CA GLU A 47 8.50 15.46 -12.00
C GLU A 47 8.82 14.39 -10.95
N TYR A 48 10.05 13.85 -10.96
CA TYR A 48 10.49 12.82 -10.01
C TYR A 48 10.52 13.36 -8.58
N THR A 49 11.08 14.56 -8.39
CA THR A 49 11.14 15.24 -7.09
C THR A 49 9.74 15.55 -6.55
N VAL A 50 8.82 15.98 -7.42
CA VAL A 50 7.42 16.27 -7.04
C VAL A 50 6.72 15.00 -6.55
N VAL A 51 6.86 13.92 -7.30
CA VAL A 51 6.22 12.64 -6.98
C VAL A 51 6.82 12.01 -5.73
N GLU A 52 8.14 12.06 -5.57
CA GLU A 52 8.81 11.61 -4.34
C GLU A 52 8.28 12.40 -3.12
N THR A 53 8.23 13.74 -3.22
CA THR A 53 7.75 14.60 -2.14
C THR A 53 6.29 14.30 -1.81
N ARG A 54 5.44 14.11 -2.83
CA ARG A 54 4.04 13.72 -2.65
C ARG A 54 3.95 12.40 -1.88
N ASP A 55 4.69 11.39 -2.30
CA ASP A 55 4.63 10.04 -1.71
C ASP A 55 5.18 10.03 -0.27
N GLN A 56 6.22 10.82 0.02
CA GLN A 56 6.70 11.07 1.39
C GLN A 56 5.62 11.74 2.26
N VAL A 57 4.96 12.79 1.76
CA VAL A 57 3.86 13.49 2.46
C VAL A 57 2.70 12.53 2.75
N ILE A 58 2.35 11.68 1.78
CA ILE A 58 1.34 10.64 1.97
C ILE A 58 1.75 9.69 3.10
N GLY A 59 3.02 9.31 3.18
CA GLY A 59 3.57 8.50 4.27
C GLY A 59 3.46 9.14 5.66
N TYR A 60 3.44 10.47 5.75
CA TYR A 60 3.31 11.22 7.01
C TYR A 60 1.87 11.54 7.44
N LEU A 61 0.88 11.32 6.57
CA LEU A 61 -0.55 11.52 6.89
C LEU A 61 -0.98 10.86 8.22
N PRO A 62 -0.56 9.60 8.54
CA PRO A 62 -0.88 9.00 9.83
C PRO A 62 -0.37 9.81 11.02
N LEU A 63 0.87 10.31 10.96
CA LEU A 63 1.47 11.10 12.04
C LEU A 63 0.77 12.45 12.21
N LEU A 64 0.45 13.10 11.09
CA LEU A 64 -0.32 14.35 11.09
C LEU A 64 -1.72 14.14 11.70
N TRP A 65 -2.35 13.00 11.41
CA TRP A 65 -3.64 12.63 12.01
C TRP A 65 -3.54 12.44 13.53
N TYR A 66 -2.53 11.70 14.02
CA TYR A 66 -2.29 11.55 15.46
C TYR A 66 -2.01 12.90 16.15
N PHE A 67 -1.26 13.78 15.50
CA PHE A 67 -0.99 15.13 16.00
C PHE A 67 -2.27 15.95 16.14
N VAL A 68 -3.17 15.91 15.14
CA VAL A 68 -4.47 16.59 15.19
C VAL A 68 -5.34 16.07 16.34
N ILE A 69 -5.38 14.75 16.55
CA ILE A 69 -6.10 14.14 17.68
C ILE A 69 -5.52 14.61 19.02
N ALA A 70 -4.20 14.57 19.18
CA ALA A 70 -3.53 15.03 20.40
C ALA A 70 -3.81 16.51 20.67
N LEU A 71 -3.75 17.36 19.64
CA LEU A 71 -4.08 18.78 19.75
C LEU A 71 -5.54 19.00 20.18
N MET A 72 -6.48 18.24 19.62
CA MET A 72 -7.89 18.32 20.03
C MET A 72 -8.09 17.94 21.50
N ILE A 73 -7.42 16.89 22.00
CA ILE A 73 -7.46 16.50 23.41
C ILE A 73 -6.96 17.65 24.30
N VAL A 74 -5.81 18.25 23.95
CA VAL A 74 -5.22 19.37 24.71
C VAL A 74 -6.15 20.59 24.72
N LEU A 75 -6.75 20.93 23.58
CA LEU A 75 -7.71 22.04 23.50
C LEU A 75 -8.98 21.75 24.31
N ALA A 76 -9.53 20.53 24.24
CA ALA A 76 -10.69 20.12 25.02
C ALA A 76 -10.42 20.19 26.53
N LEU A 77 -9.22 19.77 26.97
CA LEU A 77 -8.72 19.94 28.33
C LEU A 77 -8.66 21.42 28.73
N PHE A 78 -7.98 22.25 27.95
CA PHE A 78 -7.83 23.67 28.23
C PHE A 78 -9.18 24.38 28.36
N PHE A 79 -10.09 24.18 27.40
CA PHE A 79 -11.42 24.79 27.43
C PHE A 79 -12.30 24.23 28.55
N GLY A 80 -12.24 22.92 28.81
CA GLY A 80 -12.99 22.28 29.88
C GLY A 80 -12.61 22.80 31.27
N ILE A 81 -11.30 22.92 31.54
CA ILE A 81 -10.77 23.49 32.79
C ILE A 81 -11.14 24.97 32.89
N ARG A 82 -10.85 25.76 31.84
CA ARG A 82 -11.09 27.21 31.84
C ARG A 82 -12.57 27.57 32.03
N LYS A 83 -13.48 26.80 31.43
CA LYS A 83 -14.94 27.00 31.57
C LYS A 83 -15.54 26.26 32.77
N ARG A 84 -14.71 25.66 33.63
CA ARG A 84 -15.12 24.87 34.82
C ARG A 84 -16.23 23.86 34.50
N LYS A 85 -16.11 23.15 33.37
CA LYS A 85 -17.09 22.13 32.98
C LYS A 85 -17.04 20.99 34.00
N ARG A 86 -18.14 20.80 34.73
CA ARG A 86 -18.29 19.73 35.74
C ARG A 86 -18.99 18.48 35.20
N ALA A 87 -19.64 18.58 34.04
CA ALA A 87 -20.39 17.47 33.47
C ALA A 87 -19.44 16.34 33.07
N LEU A 88 -19.55 15.19 33.72
CA LEU A 88 -18.78 13.99 33.41
C LEU A 88 -18.91 13.60 31.93
N PHE A 89 -20.12 13.74 31.36
CA PHE A 89 -20.39 13.49 29.94
C PHE A 89 -19.55 14.34 28.98
N TYR A 90 -19.23 15.59 29.33
CA TYR A 90 -18.35 16.42 28.50
C TYR A 90 -16.93 15.83 28.44
N TRP A 91 -16.41 15.41 29.60
CA TRP A 91 -15.07 14.85 29.71
C TRP A 91 -14.95 13.49 29.04
N ILE A 92 -15.91 12.60 29.27
CA ILE A 92 -15.98 11.29 28.60
C ILE A 92 -16.13 11.48 27.09
N GLY A 93 -17.03 12.36 26.64
CA GLY A 93 -17.25 12.62 25.22
C GLY A 93 -16.03 13.17 24.50
N THR A 94 -15.38 14.18 25.08
CA THR A 94 -14.31 14.93 24.40
C THR A 94 -12.91 14.34 24.57
N LEU A 95 -12.64 13.60 25.65
CA LEU A 95 -11.31 13.03 25.92
C LEU A 95 -11.22 11.53 25.68
N VAL A 96 -12.35 10.82 25.66
CA VAL A 96 -12.36 9.36 25.50
C VAL A 96 -13.08 8.98 24.21
N ILE A 97 -14.38 9.29 24.08
CA ILE A 97 -15.20 8.80 22.97
C ILE A 97 -14.72 9.38 21.63
N LEU A 98 -14.65 10.71 21.51
CA LEU A 98 -14.28 11.36 20.25
C LEU A 98 -12.85 11.01 19.80
N PRO A 99 -11.81 11.06 20.66
CA PRO A 99 -10.49 10.58 20.27
C PRO A 99 -10.48 9.10 19.91
N SER A 100 -11.21 8.23 20.63
CA SER A 100 -11.27 6.80 20.28
C SER A 100 -11.93 6.55 18.93
N ILE A 101 -13.01 7.27 18.59
CA ILE A 101 -13.64 7.17 17.26
C ILE A 101 -12.68 7.64 16.17
N LEU A 102 -11.97 8.75 16.38
CA LEU A 102 -11.02 9.28 15.41
C LEU A 102 -9.75 8.43 15.28
N LEU A 103 -9.31 7.82 16.38
CA LEU A 103 -8.24 6.82 16.39
C LEU A 103 -8.70 5.56 15.69
N ALA A 104 -9.93 5.09 15.91
CA ALA A 104 -10.48 3.93 15.20
C ALA A 104 -10.62 4.22 13.71
N PHE A 105 -11.12 5.40 13.33
CA PHE A 105 -11.22 5.82 11.93
C PHE A 105 -9.84 5.97 11.29
N GLY A 106 -8.90 6.62 11.98
CA GLY A 106 -7.51 6.77 11.54
C GLY A 106 -6.79 5.43 11.43
N ALA A 107 -6.93 4.55 12.43
CA ALA A 107 -6.39 3.20 12.40
C ALA A 107 -7.01 2.41 11.25
N LEU A 108 -8.33 2.49 11.04
CA LEU A 108 -8.98 1.85 9.91
C LEU A 108 -8.41 2.41 8.61
N THR A 109 -8.29 3.72 8.40
CA THR A 109 -7.78 4.31 7.15
C THR A 109 -6.28 4.16 6.91
N THR A 110 -5.47 4.00 7.97
CA THR A 110 -4.02 3.82 7.88
C THR A 110 -3.58 2.35 7.89
N LEU A 111 -4.38 1.46 8.50
CA LEU A 111 -4.27 0.00 8.42
C LEU A 111 -5.12 -0.59 7.28
N LEU A 112 -5.89 0.23 6.56
CA LEU A 112 -6.68 -0.16 5.38
C LEU A 112 -5.85 -0.65 4.19
N PRO A 113 -4.51 -0.54 4.14
CA PRO A 113 -3.71 -1.57 3.52
C PRO A 113 -3.77 -2.84 4.38
N PHE A 114 -4.96 -3.45 4.54
CA PHE A 114 -5.15 -4.69 5.30
C PHE A 114 -4.19 -5.80 4.85
N ASP A 115 -3.62 -5.61 3.67
CA ASP A 115 -2.89 -6.52 2.83
C ASP A 115 -1.40 -6.16 2.66
N ARG A 116 -0.95 -5.03 3.21
CA ARG A 116 0.44 -4.53 3.08
C ARG A 116 1.49 -5.53 3.53
N ASN A 117 1.18 -6.33 4.55
CA ASN A 117 2.12 -7.29 5.13
C ASN A 117 1.91 -8.73 4.65
N PHE A 118 0.78 -9.04 4.00
CA PHE A 118 0.41 -10.42 3.68
C PHE A 118 1.44 -11.16 2.82
N PHE A 119 2.06 -10.46 1.87
CA PHE A 119 3.08 -11.02 0.98
C PHE A 119 4.47 -10.39 1.17
N ARG A 120 4.69 -9.66 2.29
CA ARG A 120 5.98 -9.03 2.64
C ARG A 120 6.70 -9.71 3.80
N GLU A 121 6.02 -10.64 4.46
CA GLU A 121 6.56 -11.51 5.49
C GLU A 121 6.56 -12.95 5.00
N GLU A 122 7.67 -13.65 5.22
CA GLU A 122 7.88 -15.02 4.73
C GLU A 122 6.83 -15.98 5.26
N ALA A 123 6.60 -15.98 6.58
CA ALA A 123 5.60 -16.84 7.22
C ALA A 123 4.19 -16.57 6.69
N SER A 124 3.84 -15.29 6.46
CA SER A 124 2.53 -14.93 5.93
C SER A 124 2.36 -15.34 4.47
N ALA A 125 3.36 -15.09 3.62
CA ALA A 125 3.34 -15.47 2.21
C ALA A 125 3.19 -17.00 2.08
N SER A 126 4.01 -17.77 2.80
CA SER A 126 3.95 -19.23 2.78
C SER A 126 2.61 -19.76 3.29
N ALA A 127 2.05 -19.18 4.36
CA ALA A 127 0.74 -19.59 4.89
C ALA A 127 -0.40 -19.33 3.89
N ILE A 128 -0.42 -18.14 3.26
CA ILE A 128 -1.43 -17.81 2.26
C ILE A 128 -1.34 -18.74 1.06
N MET A 129 -0.12 -19.05 0.61
CA MET A 129 0.07 -19.95 -0.52
C MET A 129 -0.28 -21.39 -0.16
N ALA A 130 -0.06 -21.85 1.07
CA ALA A 130 -0.48 -23.18 1.53
C ALA A 130 -2.02 -23.36 1.53
N GLU A 131 -2.81 -22.30 1.72
CA GLU A 131 -4.28 -22.39 1.70
C GLU A 131 -4.85 -22.93 0.37
N LEU A 132 -4.11 -22.82 -0.75
CA LEU A 132 -4.55 -23.37 -2.02
C LEU A 132 -4.61 -24.89 -1.98
N THR A 133 -3.52 -25.52 -1.53
CA THR A 133 -3.38 -26.99 -1.52
C THR A 133 -4.33 -27.65 -0.54
N ASP A 134 -4.71 -26.94 0.52
CA ASP A 134 -5.64 -27.44 1.56
C ASP A 134 -7.11 -27.45 1.12
N LYS A 135 -7.43 -26.97 -0.09
CA LYS A 135 -8.82 -26.97 -0.58
C LYS A 135 -9.27 -28.41 -0.86
N LYS A 136 -10.38 -28.80 -0.23
CA LYS A 136 -11.08 -30.07 -0.50
C LYS A 136 -11.31 -30.37 -1.98
N ALA A 137 -11.51 -29.35 -2.82
CA ALA A 137 -11.72 -29.52 -4.26
C ALA A 137 -10.48 -30.06 -5.01
N LEU A 138 -9.29 -29.99 -4.40
CA LEU A 138 -8.01 -30.45 -4.95
C LEU A 138 -7.56 -31.82 -4.38
N ASN A 139 -8.34 -32.41 -3.45
CA ASN A 139 -8.20 -33.79 -2.95
C ASN A 139 -6.78 -34.23 -2.55
N ASP A 140 -5.98 -33.33 -1.96
CA ASP A 140 -4.58 -33.61 -1.57
C ASP A 140 -3.70 -34.11 -2.74
N GLN A 141 -4.11 -33.85 -3.99
CA GLN A 141 -3.34 -34.19 -5.18
C GLN A 141 -2.34 -33.07 -5.49
N GLU A 142 -1.21 -33.45 -6.08
CA GLU A 142 -0.16 -32.52 -6.47
C GLU A 142 -0.70 -31.47 -7.46
N VAL A 143 -0.70 -30.21 -7.02
CA VAL A 143 -1.15 -29.06 -7.81
C VAL A 143 -0.02 -28.62 -8.73
N GLN A 144 -0.32 -28.48 -10.02
CA GLN A 144 0.62 -28.00 -11.03
C GLN A 144 0.32 -26.54 -11.35
N LEU A 145 1.29 -25.66 -11.15
CA LEU A 145 1.19 -24.23 -11.40
C LEU A 145 1.62 -23.90 -12.85
N ILE A 146 0.79 -23.14 -13.56
CA ILE A 146 1.07 -22.59 -14.90
C ILE A 146 1.73 -21.23 -14.79
N SER A 147 1.22 -20.37 -13.92
CA SER A 147 1.79 -19.05 -13.67
C SER A 147 1.28 -18.51 -12.35
N TYR A 148 2.05 -17.65 -11.73
CA TYR A 148 1.60 -16.86 -10.59
C TYR A 148 1.88 -15.39 -10.84
N SER A 149 0.98 -14.52 -10.41
CA SER A 149 1.20 -13.08 -10.41
C SER A 149 0.70 -12.47 -9.12
N TYR A 150 1.54 -11.64 -8.51
CA TYR A 150 1.24 -10.85 -7.32
C TYR A 150 1.32 -9.38 -7.69
N HIS A 151 0.27 -8.63 -7.40
CA HIS A 151 0.08 -7.26 -7.85
C HIS A 151 -0.02 -6.32 -6.64
N ILE A 152 0.53 -5.12 -6.77
CA ILE A 152 0.44 -4.02 -5.80
C ILE A 152 -0.14 -2.80 -6.52
N ARG A 153 -1.41 -2.46 -6.25
CA ARG A 153 -2.09 -1.35 -6.96
C ARG A 153 -1.69 0.03 -6.48
N ASN A 154 -1.51 0.21 -5.17
CA ASN A 154 -1.11 1.47 -4.58
C ASN A 154 0.28 1.32 -3.98
N ILE A 155 1.29 1.55 -4.82
CA ILE A 155 2.69 1.27 -4.51
C ILE A 155 3.22 2.14 -3.36
N PRO A 156 2.95 3.46 -3.29
CA PRO A 156 3.40 4.29 -2.16
C PRO A 156 2.87 3.79 -0.81
N LEU A 157 1.60 3.38 -0.76
CA LEU A 157 0.98 2.82 0.45
C LEU A 157 1.20 1.31 0.61
N LYS A 158 1.74 0.65 -0.41
CA LYS A 158 1.93 -0.80 -0.50
C LYS A 158 0.62 -1.54 -0.25
N SER A 159 -0.46 -1.08 -0.89
CA SER A 159 -1.84 -1.52 -0.61
C SER A 159 -2.62 -1.88 -1.87
N GLY A 160 -3.77 -2.55 -1.68
CA GLY A 160 -4.58 -3.04 -2.80
C GLY A 160 -3.87 -4.18 -3.52
N VAL A 161 -3.27 -5.07 -2.73
CA VAL A 161 -2.52 -6.22 -3.20
C VAL A 161 -3.44 -7.41 -3.40
N TYR A 162 -3.20 -8.12 -4.48
CA TYR A 162 -3.88 -9.37 -4.80
C TYR A 162 -2.91 -10.30 -5.50
N ALA A 163 -3.20 -11.59 -5.45
CA ALA A 163 -2.44 -12.56 -6.21
C ALA A 163 -3.38 -13.40 -7.07
N VAL A 164 -2.85 -13.94 -8.16
CA VAL A 164 -3.54 -14.85 -9.06
C VAL A 164 -2.63 -16.03 -9.29
N ALA A 165 -3.08 -17.23 -8.91
CA ALA A 165 -2.45 -18.49 -9.27
C ALA A 165 -3.27 -19.16 -10.37
N ARG A 166 -2.63 -19.48 -11.49
CA ARG A 166 -3.20 -20.31 -12.54
C ARG A 166 -2.66 -21.71 -12.37
N ILE A 167 -3.55 -22.68 -12.18
CA ILE A 167 -3.18 -24.07 -11.96
C ILE A 167 -3.87 -25.00 -12.95
N ILE A 168 -3.29 -26.17 -13.18
CA ILE A 168 -4.01 -27.30 -13.74
C ILE A 168 -4.71 -27.99 -12.58
N ASN A 169 -6.04 -28.03 -12.61
CA ASN A 169 -6.83 -28.74 -11.62
C ASN A 169 -6.51 -30.23 -11.69
N PRO A 170 -6.05 -30.86 -10.59
CA PRO A 170 -5.63 -32.25 -10.62
C PRO A 170 -6.82 -33.21 -10.83
N THR A 171 -8.03 -32.80 -10.46
CA THR A 171 -9.27 -33.56 -10.64
C THR A 171 -9.85 -33.41 -12.05
N THR A 172 -10.01 -32.18 -12.56
CA THR A 172 -10.68 -31.93 -13.85
C THR A 172 -9.73 -31.86 -15.05
N LYS A 173 -8.42 -31.72 -14.80
CA LYS A 173 -7.38 -31.48 -15.81
C LYS A 173 -7.53 -30.19 -16.62
N LEU A 174 -8.40 -29.28 -16.16
CA LEU A 174 -8.61 -27.97 -16.78
C LEU A 174 -7.78 -26.89 -16.08
N GLN A 175 -7.54 -25.78 -16.77
CA GLN A 175 -6.99 -24.58 -16.17
C GLN A 175 -8.01 -23.92 -15.24
N ASP A 176 -7.64 -23.74 -13.98
CA ASP A 176 -8.37 -22.94 -13.01
C ASP A 176 -7.54 -21.71 -12.63
N GLU A 177 -8.20 -20.56 -12.52
CA GLU A 177 -7.64 -19.35 -11.95
C GLU A 177 -8.14 -19.16 -10.52
N TYR A 178 -7.20 -18.98 -9.60
CA TYR A 178 -7.51 -18.68 -8.22
C TYR A 178 -6.98 -17.31 -7.83
N TRP A 179 -7.90 -16.45 -7.43
CA TRP A 179 -7.60 -15.12 -6.93
C TRP A 179 -7.44 -15.15 -5.42
N TYR A 180 -6.40 -14.50 -4.91
CA TYR A 180 -6.18 -14.24 -3.50
C TYR A 180 -6.52 -12.78 -3.25
N TYR A 181 -7.44 -12.51 -2.33
CA TYR A 181 -7.85 -11.14 -1.96
C TYR A 181 -8.34 -10.33 -3.18
N SER A 182 -9.33 -10.85 -3.90
CA SER A 182 -9.83 -10.32 -5.18
C SER A 182 -10.50 -8.95 -5.02
N THR A 183 -9.76 -7.84 -5.02
CA THR A 183 -10.24 -6.44 -5.02
C THR A 183 -11.23 -6.03 -3.90
N ASN A 184 -11.66 -6.96 -3.05
CA ASN A 184 -12.61 -6.80 -1.97
C ASN A 184 -12.02 -7.45 -0.72
N LEU A 185 -11.89 -6.66 0.34
CA LEU A 185 -11.27 -7.02 1.62
C LEU A 185 -11.95 -8.21 2.33
N LEU A 186 -13.18 -8.55 1.94
CA LEU A 186 -13.97 -9.64 2.52
C LEU A 186 -14.00 -10.89 1.64
N GLN A 187 -13.51 -10.82 0.40
CA GLN A 187 -13.47 -11.96 -0.52
C GLN A 187 -12.04 -12.44 -0.65
N LYS A 188 -11.76 -13.55 0.05
CA LYS A 188 -10.43 -14.16 0.03
C LYS A 188 -10.15 -14.92 -1.26
N TRP A 189 -11.19 -15.46 -1.91
CA TRP A 189 -11.04 -16.33 -3.07
C TRP A 189 -12.15 -16.17 -4.10
N GLN A 190 -11.79 -16.09 -5.36
CA GLN A 190 -12.68 -16.29 -6.50
C GLN A 190 -12.03 -17.31 -7.44
N LYS A 191 -12.81 -18.32 -7.84
CA LYS A 191 -12.42 -19.31 -8.85
C LYS A 191 -13.11 -18.92 -10.15
N ASP A 192 -12.31 -18.65 -11.17
CA ASP A 192 -12.77 -18.59 -12.56
C ASP A 192 -12.11 -19.76 -13.30
N SER A 193 -12.86 -20.46 -14.14
CA SER A 193 -12.36 -21.64 -14.88
C SER A 193 -12.44 -21.39 -16.36
N ASP A 194 -11.36 -21.68 -17.07
CA ASP A 194 -11.30 -21.64 -18.53
C ASP A 194 -11.12 -23.07 -19.08
N THR A 195 -11.78 -23.38 -20.20
CA THR A 195 -11.66 -24.69 -20.87
C THR A 195 -10.45 -24.76 -21.79
N ILE A 196 -9.28 -24.38 -21.28
CA ILE A 196 -8.01 -24.47 -22.00
C ILE A 196 -7.20 -25.63 -21.42
N GLU A 197 -6.83 -26.59 -22.26
CA GLU A 197 -5.90 -27.68 -21.92
C GLU A 197 -4.47 -27.23 -22.23
N LEU A 198 -3.60 -27.21 -21.22
CA LEU A 198 -2.18 -26.84 -21.35
C LEU A 198 -1.28 -28.06 -21.13
N PRO A 199 -0.13 -28.14 -21.83
CA PRO A 199 0.83 -29.21 -21.64
C PRO A 199 1.52 -29.11 -20.27
N ILE A 200 1.53 -30.21 -19.51
CA ILE A 200 2.17 -30.32 -18.17
C ILE A 200 3.67 -30.00 -18.20
N GLN A 201 4.33 -30.08 -19.35
CA GLN A 201 5.75 -29.75 -19.50
C GLN A 201 6.05 -28.25 -19.31
N GLU A 202 5.01 -27.41 -19.29
CA GLU A 202 5.10 -25.97 -19.02
C GLU A 202 4.64 -25.60 -17.61
N THR A 203 4.46 -26.58 -16.71
CA THR A 203 4.09 -26.36 -15.31
C THR A 203 5.22 -26.66 -14.33
N ILE A 204 5.06 -26.19 -13.10
CA ILE A 204 5.91 -26.52 -11.95
C ILE A 204 5.02 -27.03 -10.82
N ALA A 205 5.52 -28.00 -10.06
CA ALA A 205 4.78 -28.51 -8.91
C ALA A 205 4.72 -27.42 -7.82
N TYR A 206 3.51 -27.17 -7.29
CA TYR A 206 3.27 -26.06 -6.37
C TYR A 206 4.06 -26.17 -5.04
N ASN A 207 4.38 -27.40 -4.64
CA ASN A 207 5.19 -27.75 -3.47
C ASN A 207 6.70 -27.59 -3.68
N GLU A 208 7.17 -27.52 -4.94
CA GLU A 208 8.58 -27.27 -5.27
C GLU A 208 8.93 -25.78 -5.21
N ILE A 209 7.92 -24.91 -5.11
CA ILE A 209 8.10 -23.48 -5.01
C ILE A 209 8.26 -23.08 -3.54
N ASP A 210 9.40 -22.46 -3.22
CA ASP A 210 9.56 -21.73 -1.97
C ASP A 210 8.83 -20.38 -2.05
N TRP A 211 7.60 -20.36 -1.53
CA TRP A 211 6.77 -19.15 -1.47
C TRP A 211 7.33 -18.06 -0.55
N GLY A 212 8.26 -18.40 0.33
CA GLY A 212 9.00 -17.46 1.17
C GLY A 212 9.90 -16.52 0.36
N VAL A 213 10.18 -16.87 -0.89
CA VAL A 213 11.03 -16.09 -1.79
C VAL A 213 10.40 -14.77 -2.24
N ILE A 214 9.06 -14.66 -2.25
CA ILE A 214 8.34 -13.45 -2.71
C ILE A 214 8.77 -12.21 -1.90
N PRO A 215 8.68 -12.20 -0.56
CA PRO A 215 9.22 -11.12 0.27
C PRO A 215 10.70 -10.78 0.00
N LYS A 216 11.52 -11.81 -0.28
CA LYS A 216 12.96 -11.66 -0.51
C LYS A 216 13.22 -10.90 -1.81
N VAL A 217 12.61 -11.32 -2.92
CA VAL A 217 12.81 -10.66 -4.23
C VAL A 217 12.25 -9.25 -4.23
N ILE A 218 11.14 -8.99 -3.53
CA ILE A 218 10.60 -7.63 -3.35
C ILE A 218 11.61 -6.74 -2.63
N LYS A 219 12.11 -7.18 -1.46
CA LYS A 219 13.05 -6.38 -0.65
C LYS A 219 14.37 -6.14 -1.38
N GLU A 220 14.88 -7.14 -2.09
CA GLU A 220 16.09 -7.01 -2.89
C GLU A 220 15.89 -6.05 -4.07
N THR A 221 14.75 -6.12 -4.75
CA THR A 221 14.38 -5.18 -5.82
C THR A 221 14.32 -3.75 -5.29
N GLU A 222 13.60 -3.52 -4.19
CA GLU A 222 13.50 -2.19 -3.56
C GLU A 222 14.89 -1.62 -3.21
N LYS A 223 15.82 -2.45 -2.70
CA LYS A 223 17.20 -2.03 -2.41
C LYS A 223 18.02 -1.65 -3.65
N ARG A 224 17.77 -2.31 -4.79
CA ARG A 224 18.47 -2.03 -6.05
C ARG A 224 17.96 -0.76 -6.69
N VAL A 225 16.64 -0.63 -6.76
CA VAL A 225 15.94 0.53 -7.30
C VAL A 225 16.27 1.79 -6.50
N ALA A 226 16.40 1.71 -5.18
CA ALA A 226 16.78 2.85 -4.34
C ALA A 226 18.20 3.40 -4.60
N LYS A 227 19.02 2.73 -5.42
CA LYS A 227 20.36 3.22 -5.82
C LYS A 227 20.36 3.90 -7.18
N LEU A 228 19.24 3.92 -7.88
CA LEU A 228 19.11 4.56 -9.19
C LEU A 228 18.96 6.07 -9.02
N ASP A 229 19.31 6.82 -10.07
CA ASP A 229 19.30 8.28 -10.06
C ASP A 229 17.88 8.88 -10.09
N HIS A 230 16.88 8.06 -10.42
CA HIS A 230 15.48 8.45 -10.52
C HIS A 230 14.64 7.86 -9.38
N TYR A 231 13.62 8.60 -8.94
CA TYR A 231 12.64 8.09 -8.00
C TYR A 231 11.72 7.07 -8.68
N TYR A 232 11.62 5.89 -8.08
CA TYR A 232 10.65 4.86 -8.45
C TYR A 232 9.75 4.60 -7.24
N PRO A 233 8.41 4.70 -7.40
CA PRO A 233 7.47 4.44 -6.30
C PRO A 233 7.67 3.07 -5.64
N GLY A 234 8.08 2.06 -6.42
CA GLY A 234 8.45 0.74 -5.93
C GLY A 234 7.94 -0.41 -6.79
N VAL A 235 7.97 -1.62 -6.22
CA VAL A 235 7.50 -2.85 -6.88
C VAL A 235 5.99 -2.78 -7.11
N SER A 236 5.57 -3.05 -8.33
CA SER A 236 4.16 -3.09 -8.75
C SER A 236 3.66 -4.51 -8.98
N ILE A 237 4.53 -5.42 -9.43
CA ILE A 237 4.15 -6.78 -9.76
C ILE A 237 5.30 -7.76 -9.53
N VAL A 238 4.98 -8.98 -9.10
CA VAL A 238 5.89 -10.13 -9.05
C VAL A 238 5.23 -11.27 -9.81
N ILE A 239 5.91 -11.77 -10.84
CA ILE A 239 5.41 -12.82 -11.72
C ILE A 239 6.32 -14.03 -11.61
N LEU A 240 5.75 -15.20 -11.40
CA LEU A 240 6.41 -16.48 -11.63
C LEU A 240 5.94 -17.03 -12.96
N ASN A 241 6.87 -17.15 -13.90
CA ASN A 241 6.63 -17.72 -15.21
C ASN A 241 7.72 -18.73 -15.57
N GLY A 242 7.32 -19.76 -16.30
CA GLY A 242 8.19 -20.78 -16.88
C GLY A 242 8.21 -20.68 -18.39
N SER A 243 9.38 -20.76 -19.00
CA SER A 243 9.52 -20.97 -20.44
C SER A 243 10.64 -21.97 -20.70
N GLN A 244 10.40 -22.93 -21.59
CA GLN A 244 11.40 -23.93 -21.99
C GLN A 244 12.04 -24.67 -20.81
N GLY A 245 11.26 -24.98 -19.77
CA GLY A 245 11.73 -25.70 -18.57
C GLY A 245 12.57 -24.87 -17.59
N LYS A 246 12.68 -23.55 -17.77
CA LYS A 246 13.28 -22.64 -16.80
C LYS A 246 12.23 -21.72 -16.19
N TRP A 247 12.19 -21.72 -14.87
CA TRP A 247 11.30 -20.88 -14.09
C TRP A 247 12.06 -19.73 -13.44
N THR A 248 11.48 -18.55 -13.52
CA THR A 248 12.07 -17.32 -12.98
C THR A 248 11.02 -16.44 -12.34
N TRP A 249 11.44 -15.67 -11.35
CA TRP A 249 10.64 -14.59 -10.81
C TRP A 249 10.99 -13.29 -11.54
N THR A 250 10.00 -12.66 -12.15
CA THR A 250 10.13 -11.32 -12.73
C THR A 250 9.45 -10.32 -11.81
N VAL A 251 10.19 -9.33 -11.33
CA VAL A 251 9.70 -8.27 -10.45
C VAL A 251 9.64 -6.97 -11.24
N GLY A 252 8.43 -6.49 -11.50
CA GLY A 252 8.16 -5.22 -12.17
C GLY A 252 8.11 -4.06 -11.18
N VAL A 253 8.71 -2.94 -11.59
CA VAL A 253 8.78 -1.69 -10.83
C VAL A 253 8.17 -0.60 -11.68
N ASP A 254 7.23 0.15 -11.09
CA ASP A 254 6.58 1.24 -11.81
C ASP A 254 7.43 2.51 -11.81
N ASP A 255 7.27 3.30 -12.86
CA ASP A 255 7.70 4.70 -12.91
C ASP A 255 6.72 5.62 -12.17
N ILE A 256 7.06 6.90 -12.16
CA ILE A 256 6.23 7.96 -11.56
C ILE A 256 4.88 8.18 -12.26
N ARG A 257 4.67 7.60 -13.45
CA ARG A 257 3.44 7.69 -14.26
C ARG A 257 2.55 6.45 -14.14
N GLY A 258 2.99 5.42 -13.41
CA GLY A 258 2.22 4.19 -13.17
C GLY A 258 2.35 3.16 -14.29
N HIS A 259 3.45 3.19 -15.05
CA HIS A 259 3.81 2.15 -16.00
C HIS A 259 4.99 1.36 -15.47
N THR A 260 4.98 0.04 -15.68
CA THR A 260 6.14 -0.79 -15.35
C THR A 260 7.32 -0.38 -16.23
N ALA A 261 8.37 0.15 -15.62
CA ALA A 261 9.51 0.76 -16.29
C ALA A 261 10.81 -0.04 -16.10
N LEU A 262 10.87 -0.89 -15.08
CA LEU A 262 11.98 -1.83 -14.88
C LEU A 262 11.43 -3.20 -14.57
N ASN A 263 12.09 -4.22 -15.10
CA ASN A 263 11.81 -5.60 -14.75
C ASN A 263 13.11 -6.29 -14.31
N LEU A 264 13.13 -6.78 -13.07
CA LEU A 264 14.26 -7.50 -12.51
C LEU A 264 13.95 -9.00 -12.48
N VAL A 265 14.86 -9.81 -12.98
CA VAL A 265 14.70 -11.26 -13.09
C VAL A 265 15.53 -11.95 -12.03
N TYR A 266 14.91 -12.91 -11.35
CA TYR A 266 15.51 -13.72 -10.29
C TYR A 266 15.31 -15.21 -10.58
N ASP A 267 16.23 -16.04 -10.11
CA ASP A 267 16.03 -17.49 -10.10
C ASP A 267 14.96 -17.91 -9.07
N LEU A 268 14.55 -19.18 -9.09
CA LEU A 268 13.58 -19.74 -8.15
C LEU A 268 13.96 -19.58 -6.67
N SER A 269 15.25 -19.48 -6.36
CA SER A 269 15.78 -19.28 -5.00
C SER A 269 15.86 -17.79 -4.61
N GLY A 270 15.48 -16.88 -5.50
CA GLY A 270 15.45 -15.44 -5.29
C GLY A 270 16.81 -14.76 -5.45
N ASN A 271 17.75 -15.36 -6.17
CA ASN A 271 19.01 -14.72 -6.54
C ASN A 271 18.82 -13.93 -7.83
N TYR A 272 19.38 -12.72 -7.86
CA TYR A 272 19.29 -11.84 -9.02
C TYR A 272 20.04 -12.42 -10.22
N LEU A 273 19.39 -12.41 -11.39
CA LEU A 273 19.96 -12.87 -12.66
C LEU A 273 20.25 -11.71 -13.61
N SER A 274 19.24 -10.90 -13.90
CA SER A 274 19.34 -9.86 -14.92
C SER A 274 18.29 -8.76 -14.74
N GLN A 275 18.46 -7.68 -15.50
CA GLN A 275 17.50 -6.59 -15.67
C GLN A 275 17.27 -6.42 -17.17
N TRP A 276 16.04 -6.07 -17.54
CA TRP A 276 15.68 -5.59 -18.87
C TRP A 276 14.74 -4.37 -18.72
N ASP A 277 14.85 -3.48 -19.69
CA ASP A 277 14.06 -2.24 -19.78
C ASP A 277 12.79 -2.49 -20.61
#